data_AF-A0A9P8KZI3-F1
#
_entry.id   AF-A0A9P8KZI3-F1
#
_cell.length_a   1.000
_cell.length_b   1.000
_cell.length_c   1.000
_cell.angle_alpha   90.00
_cell.angle_beta   90.00
_cell.angle_gamma   90.00
#
_symmetry.space_group_name_H-M   'P 1'
#
loop_
_entity.id
_entity.type
_entity.pdbx_description
1 polymer ?
#
loop_
_entity_poly.entity_id
_entity_poly.type
_entity_poly.pdbx_seq_one_letter_code
_entity_poly.pdbx_strand_id
1 'polypeptide(L)'
;MAGFDFELGRAVQAHLEELGIETPMTMGRGRTADSQAVIEYNVGNIMVKLGLDMNDDSLLQTPMRVSKMFCHEIFTGLDYSTFPKMTVIENKMGYDEMVMIKAEVK
;
A
#
# COMPACT_ATOMS: atom_id res chain seq x y z
N MET A 1 4.37 15.29 -9.71
CA MET A 1 4.43 13.96 -9.09
C MET A 1 5.88 13.59 -8.82
N ALA A 2 6.50 14.17 -7.78
CA ALA A 2 7.97 14.17 -7.63
C ALA A 2 8.55 13.05 -6.72
N GLY A 3 7.75 12.05 -6.33
CA GLY A 3 8.15 11.08 -5.29
C GLY A 3 8.11 9.59 -5.68
N PHE A 4 7.61 9.24 -6.86
CA PHE A 4 7.43 7.84 -7.26
C PHE A 4 8.19 7.50 -8.54
N ASP A 5 8.58 6.24 -8.66
CA ASP A 5 9.24 5.68 -9.84
C ASP A 5 8.51 4.40 -10.29
N PHE A 6 7.65 4.58 -11.27
CA PHE A 6 6.81 3.50 -11.81
C PHE A 6 7.61 2.49 -12.65
N GLU A 7 8.67 2.92 -13.32
CA GLU A 7 9.48 2.02 -14.15
C GLU A 7 10.29 1.09 -13.26
N LEU A 8 10.92 1.65 -12.22
CA LEU A 8 11.62 0.86 -11.22
C LEU A 8 10.67 -0.07 -10.47
N GLY A 9 9.48 0.42 -10.09
CA GLY A 9 8.46 -0.41 -9.44
C GLY A 9 8.10 -1.65 -10.27
N ARG A 10 7.86 -1.49 -11.57
CA ARG A 10 7.58 -2.64 -12.46
C ARG A 10 8.76 -3.59 -12.60
N ALA A 11 9.98 -3.07 -12.66
CA ALA A 11 11.19 -3.90 -12.75
C ALA A 11 11.37 -4.75 -11.48
N VAL A 12 11.18 -4.16 -10.30
CA VAL A 12 11.23 -4.86 -9.01
C VAL A 12 10.13 -5.91 -8.93
N GLN A 13 8.90 -5.57 -9.30
CA GLN A 13 7.78 -6.52 -9.33
C GLN A 13 8.09 -7.74 -10.20
N ALA A 14 8.54 -7.52 -11.44
CA ALA A 14 8.86 -8.62 -12.35
C ALA A 14 9.94 -9.55 -11.79
N HIS A 15 10.92 -9.00 -11.08
CA HIS A 15 11.97 -9.78 -10.44
C HIS A 15 11.45 -10.57 -9.22
N LEU A 16 10.57 -10.00 -8.41
CA LEU A 16 9.95 -10.70 -7.27
C LEU A 16 9.01 -11.84 -7.73
N GLU A 17 8.33 -11.65 -8.86
CA GLU A 17 7.53 -12.69 -9.52
C GLU A 17 8.41 -13.85 -10.02
N GLU A 18 9.55 -13.55 -10.65
CA GLU A 18 10.52 -14.57 -11.09
C GLU A 18 11.06 -15.41 -9.92
N LEU A 19 11.32 -14.76 -8.79
CA LEU A 19 11.79 -15.42 -7.57
C LEU A 19 10.68 -16.18 -6.82
N GLY A 20 9.40 -16.01 -7.21
CA GLY A 20 8.26 -16.64 -6.55
C GLY A 20 7.99 -16.12 -5.14
N ILE A 21 8.41 -14.89 -4.83
CA ILE A 21 8.26 -14.25 -3.51
C ILE A 21 7.34 -13.02 -3.53
N GLU A 22 6.73 -12.72 -4.67
CA GLU A 22 5.72 -11.68 -4.78
C GLU A 22 4.47 -12.02 -3.94
N THR A 23 3.76 -10.98 -3.49
CA THR A 23 2.50 -11.12 -2.75
C THR A 23 1.48 -11.87 -3.62
N PRO A 24 0.87 -12.97 -3.13
CA PRO A 24 -0.11 -13.72 -3.91
C PRO A 24 -1.37 -12.89 -4.21
N MET A 25 -1.53 -12.47 -5.47
CA MET A 25 -2.67 -11.67 -5.94
C MET A 25 -3.47 -12.46 -6.99
N THR A 26 -4.79 -12.57 -6.82
CA THR A 26 -5.69 -13.39 -7.67
C THR A 26 -6.34 -12.65 -8.84
N MET A 27 -6.54 -11.33 -8.72
CA MET A 27 -7.08 -10.49 -9.78
C MET A 27 -5.94 -9.67 -10.38
N GLY A 28 -5.91 -9.56 -11.71
CA GLY A 28 -4.91 -8.80 -12.46
C GLY A 28 -4.54 -7.49 -11.77
N ARG A 29 -3.24 -7.35 -11.54
CA ARG A 29 -2.48 -6.26 -10.92
C ARG A 29 -3.24 -4.92 -10.84
N GLY A 30 -3.54 -4.50 -9.61
CA GLY A 30 -3.98 -3.14 -9.28
C GLY A 30 -5.40 -3.05 -8.70
N ARG A 31 -5.63 -1.98 -7.92
CA ARG A 31 -6.97 -1.61 -7.46
C ARG A 31 -7.79 -1.10 -8.64
N THR A 32 -9.07 -1.42 -8.67
CA THR A 32 -10.03 -0.83 -9.60
C THR A 32 -10.47 0.56 -9.12
N ALA A 33 -10.96 1.40 -10.03
CA ALA A 33 -11.43 2.75 -9.68
C ALA A 33 -12.58 2.75 -8.65
N ASP A 34 -13.35 1.67 -8.58
CA ASP A 34 -14.47 1.49 -7.65
C ASP A 34 -14.08 0.76 -6.35
N SER A 35 -12.84 0.31 -6.20
CA SER A 35 -12.40 -0.49 -5.03
C SER A 35 -12.75 0.17 -3.70
N GLN A 36 -12.53 1.48 -3.56
CA GLN A 36 -12.84 2.19 -2.32
C GLN A 36 -14.35 2.20 -2.03
N ALA A 37 -15.19 2.46 -3.03
CA ALA A 37 -16.64 2.48 -2.88
C ALA A 37 -17.19 1.09 -2.53
N VAL A 38 -16.67 0.04 -3.16
CA VAL A 38 -17.04 -1.36 -2.86
C VAL A 38 -16.63 -1.74 -1.44
N ILE A 39 -15.43 -1.39 -1.00
CA ILE A 39 -14.97 -1.67 0.36
C ILE A 39 -15.82 -0.90 1.38
N GLU A 40 -16.08 0.39 1.15
CA GLU A 40 -16.92 1.22 2.01
C GLU A 40 -18.32 0.61 2.21
N TYR A 41 -18.97 0.23 1.12
CA TYR A 41 -20.27 -0.43 1.17
C TYR A 41 -20.23 -1.73 1.99
N ASN A 42 -19.21 -2.57 1.77
CA ASN A 42 -19.06 -3.82 2.50
C ASN A 42 -18.77 -3.61 3.99
N VAL A 43 -17.94 -2.64 4.35
CA VAL A 43 -17.68 -2.28 5.75
C VAL A 43 -18.95 -1.78 6.43
N GLY A 44 -19.75 -0.94 5.75
CA GLY A 44 -21.05 -0.51 6.26
C GLY A 44 -21.97 -1.71 6.55
N ASN A 45 -22.05 -2.67 5.63
CA ASN A 45 -22.82 -3.89 5.84
C ASN A 45 -22.30 -4.72 7.02
N ILE A 46 -20.99 -4.86 7.17
CA ILE A 46 -20.38 -5.54 8.32
C ILE A 46 -20.78 -4.86 9.62
N MET A 47 -20.71 -3.52 9.69
CA MET A 47 -21.09 -2.75 10.89
C MET A 47 -22.56 -2.95 11.26
N VAL A 48 -23.46 -2.95 10.27
CA VAL A 48 -24.89 -3.27 10.49
C VAL A 48 -25.05 -4.70 11.03
N LYS A 49 -24.29 -5.67 10.51
CA LYS A 49 -24.34 -7.07 11.01
C LYS A 49 -23.75 -7.24 12.40
N LEU A 50 -22.84 -6.36 12.82
CA LEU A 50 -22.34 -6.30 14.19
C LEU A 50 -23.33 -5.63 15.17
N GLY A 51 -24.46 -5.10 14.68
CA GLY A 51 -25.47 -4.43 15.51
C GLY A 51 -25.10 -2.99 15.90
N LEU A 52 -24.20 -2.35 15.13
CA LEU A 52 -23.83 -0.95 15.34
C LEU A 52 -24.90 0.00 14.80
N ASP A 53 -25.17 1.09 15.52
CA ASP A 53 -26.10 2.14 15.07
C ASP A 53 -25.41 3.04 14.04
N MET A 54 -25.82 2.93 12.78
CA MET A 54 -25.27 3.74 11.69
C MET A 54 -25.82 5.17 11.64
N ASN A 55 -26.75 5.54 12.53
CA ASN A 55 -27.20 6.92 12.68
C ASN A 55 -26.36 7.71 13.69
N ASP A 56 -25.52 7.02 14.47
CA ASP A 56 -24.56 7.67 15.36
C ASP A 56 -23.51 8.43 14.54
N ASP A 57 -23.26 9.68 14.92
CA ASP A 57 -22.37 10.61 14.20
C ASP A 57 -20.92 10.14 14.20
N SER A 58 -20.49 9.41 15.24
CA SER A 58 -19.14 8.84 15.35
C SER A 58 -18.95 7.63 14.45
N LEU A 59 -20.01 6.88 14.17
CA LEU A 59 -19.97 5.64 13.39
C LEU A 59 -20.26 5.84 11.90
N LEU A 60 -21.10 6.81 11.53
CA LEU A 60 -21.52 7.06 10.16
C LEU A 60 -20.34 7.19 9.17
N GLN A 61 -19.24 7.81 9.58
CA GLN A 61 -18.05 8.02 8.73
C GLN A 61 -17.02 6.90 8.80
N THR A 62 -17.23 5.88 9.63
CA THR A 62 -16.29 4.77 9.81
C THR A 62 -16.09 3.93 8.54
N PRO A 63 -17.13 3.57 7.76
CA PRO A 63 -16.95 2.82 6.52
C PRO A 63 -16.00 3.52 5.53
N MET A 64 -16.17 4.84 5.36
CA MET A 64 -15.30 5.66 4.51
C MET A 64 -13.86 5.73 5.06
N ARG A 65 -13.67 5.89 6.37
CA ARG A 65 -12.33 5.90 6.98
C ARG A 65 -11.61 4.57 6.75
N VAL A 66 -12.31 3.44 6.93
CA VAL A 66 -11.73 2.11 6.72
C VAL A 66 -11.42 1.87 5.24
N SER A 67 -12.32 2.24 4.33
CA SER A 67 -12.08 2.08 2.88
C SER A 67 -10.91 2.92 2.40
N LYS A 68 -10.78 4.15 2.91
CA LYS A 68 -9.64 5.04 2.65
C LYS A 68 -8.34 4.45 3.20
N MET A 69 -8.35 3.97 4.44
CA MET A 69 -7.18 3.37 5.08
C MET A 69 -6.67 2.16 4.26
N PHE A 70 -7.57 1.27 3.85
CA PHE A 70 -7.20 0.09 3.04
C PHE A 70 -6.65 0.49 1.68
N CYS A 71 -7.29 1.43 0.99
CA CYS A 71 -6.87 1.82 -0.34
C CYS A 71 -5.58 2.66 -0.31
N HIS A 72 -5.56 3.71 0.48
CA HIS A 72 -4.61 4.81 0.32
C HIS A 72 -3.58 4.93 1.44
N GLU A 73 -3.59 4.02 2.41
CA GLU A 73 -2.65 4.05 3.53
C GLU A 73 -1.94 2.69 3.66
N ILE A 74 -2.58 1.68 4.25
CA ILE A 74 -1.89 0.47 4.72
C ILE A 74 -1.56 -0.54 3.62
N PHE A 75 -2.32 -0.58 2.52
CA PHE A 75 -2.07 -1.49 1.39
C PHE A 75 -1.63 -0.76 0.12
N THR A 76 -1.11 0.46 0.27
CA THR A 76 -0.54 1.22 -0.85
C THR A 76 0.60 0.48 -1.53
N GLY A 77 1.41 -0.27 -0.77
CA GLY A 77 2.52 -1.07 -1.29
C GLY A 77 2.13 -2.20 -2.25
N LEU A 78 0.84 -2.58 -2.33
CA LEU A 78 0.36 -3.53 -3.34
C LEU A 78 0.29 -2.90 -4.76
N ASP A 79 0.39 -1.57 -4.83
CA ASP A 79 0.34 -0.79 -6.05
C ASP A 79 1.73 -0.19 -6.35
N TYR A 80 2.43 -0.83 -7.28
CA TYR A 80 3.76 -0.40 -7.73
C TYR A 80 3.78 0.98 -8.41
N SER A 81 2.64 1.62 -8.69
CA SER A 81 2.61 3.04 -9.08
C SER A 81 3.02 3.98 -7.95
N THR A 82 2.96 3.50 -6.70
CA THR A 82 3.41 4.21 -5.49
C THR A 82 4.83 3.84 -5.07
N PHE A 83 5.57 3.09 -5.89
CA PHE A 83 6.94 2.69 -5.59
C PHE A 83 7.85 3.92 -5.43
N PRO A 84 8.66 4.01 -4.36
CA PRO A 84 9.42 5.21 -4.06
C PRO A 84 10.50 5.47 -5.12
N LYS A 85 10.72 6.75 -5.42
CA LYS A 85 11.87 7.14 -6.25
C LYS A 85 13.17 6.87 -5.49
N MET A 86 13.99 5.99 -6.05
CA MET A 86 15.30 5.66 -5.48
C MET A 86 16.37 6.63 -5.97
N THR A 87 17.24 7.06 -5.06
CA THR A 87 18.41 7.89 -5.37
C THR A 87 19.67 7.12 -5.03
N VAL A 88 20.60 7.05 -5.97
CA VAL A 88 21.90 6.41 -5.79
C VAL A 88 23.01 7.44 -5.98
N ILE A 89 24.10 7.27 -5.25
CA ILE A 89 25.35 8.02 -5.42
C ILE A 89 26.46 7.05 -5.79
N GLU A 90 27.38 7.50 -6.64
CA GLU A 90 28.56 6.72 -6.98
C GLU A 90 29.46 6.55 -5.75
N ASN A 91 29.94 5.33 -5.50
CA ASN A 91 30.86 5.03 -4.41
C ASN A 91 32.30 5.48 -4.72
N LYS A 92 32.51 6.80 -4.80
CA LYS A 92 33.83 7.39 -5.10
C LYS A 92 34.86 7.19 -3.99
N MET A 93 34.41 6.95 -2.76
CA MET A 93 35.27 6.78 -1.60
C MET A 93 35.87 5.38 -1.51
N GLY A 94 35.41 4.44 -2.36
CA GLY A 94 35.84 3.05 -2.30
C GLY A 94 35.44 2.36 -1.00
N TYR A 95 34.33 2.78 -0.39
CA TYR A 95 33.85 2.19 0.87
C TYR A 95 33.42 0.75 0.63
N ASP A 96 33.97 -0.19 1.39
CA ASP A 96 33.82 -1.64 1.23
C ASP A 96 33.23 -2.35 2.46
N GLU A 97 32.87 -1.59 3.50
CA GLU A 97 32.26 -2.11 4.72
C GLU A 97 30.72 -2.10 4.66
N MET A 98 30.07 -2.81 5.59
CA MET A 98 28.60 -2.88 5.68
C MET A 98 28.00 -1.57 6.23
N VAL A 99 27.00 -1.02 5.53
CA VAL A 99 26.14 0.05 6.06
C VAL A 99 24.94 -0.55 6.78
N MET A 100 24.71 -0.16 8.03
CA MET A 100 23.56 -0.60 8.83
C MET A 100 22.61 0.56 9.12
N ILE A 101 21.33 0.37 8.82
CA ILE A 101 20.26 1.30 9.20
C ILE A 101 19.50 0.66 10.38
N LYS A 102 19.43 1.37 11.51
CA LYS A 102 18.70 0.92 12.70
C LYS A 102 17.48 1.82 12.94
N ALA A 103 16.34 1.21 13.20
CA ALA A 103 15.19 1.92 13.75
C ALA A 103 15.38 2.07 15.27
N GLU A 104 15.50 3.30 15.76
CA GLU A 104 15.42 3.59 17.20
C GLU A 104 13.97 3.93 17.54
N VAL A 105 13.33 3.06 18.31
CA VAL A 105 12.05 3.39 18.96
C VAL A 105 12.42 4.16 20.23
N LYS A 106 12.06 5.44 20.28
CA LYS A 106 12.22 6.27 21.49
C LYS A 106 11.24 5.86 22.58
#